data_AF-A0A951JA38-F1
#
_entry.id   AF-A0A951JA38-F1
#
_cell.length_a   1.000
_cell.length_b   1.000
_cell.length_c   1.000
_cell.angle_alpha   90.00
_cell.angle_beta   90.00
_cell.angle_gamma   90.00
#
_symmetry.space_group_name_H-M   'P 1'
#
loop_
_entity.id
_entity.type
_entity.pdbx_description
1 polymer ?
#
loop_
_entity_poly.entity_id
_entity_poly.type
_entity_poly.pdbx_seq_one_letter_code
_entity_poly.pdbx_strand_id
1 'polypeptide(L)'
;MSNKVIVIKSDGTHTSAMDQAQTEKYLGNLLNSDRQSNLKQSLNDVYSNKGKATGSYKFAGFPVLHASSGVLGVKSVSLFFYDNGGDHYIMAMGEHTGASTYKLTDYGQADGDFKFKATISI
;
A
#
# COMPACT_ATOMS: atom_id res chain seq x y z
N MET A 1 7.24 -20.54 -4.43
CA MET A 1 6.17 -19.65 -3.93
C MET A 1 6.33 -18.33 -4.67
N SER A 2 5.27 -17.85 -5.31
CA SER A 2 5.30 -16.56 -5.99
C SER A 2 5.14 -15.48 -4.92
N ASN A 3 6.04 -14.50 -4.86
CA ASN A 3 5.95 -13.31 -4.02
C ASN A 3 5.85 -12.11 -4.97
N LYS A 4 4.87 -12.12 -5.88
CA LYS A 4 4.72 -11.02 -6.83
C LYS A 4 3.78 -9.98 -6.23
N VAL A 5 3.93 -8.74 -6.69
CA VAL A 5 3.01 -7.66 -6.35
C VAL A 5 2.12 -7.38 -7.55
N ILE A 6 0.84 -7.25 -7.26
CA ILE A 6 -0.20 -6.83 -8.21
C ILE A 6 -0.79 -5.54 -7.65
N VAL A 7 -0.86 -4.50 -8.47
CA VAL A 7 -1.45 -3.22 -8.08
C VAL A 7 -2.87 -3.15 -8.63
N ILE A 8 -3.86 -2.96 -7.75
CA ILE A 8 -5.28 -2.84 -8.09
C ILE A 8 -5.61 -1.38 -8.33
N LYS A 9 -5.58 -0.96 -9.59
CA LYS A 9 -5.79 0.43 -10.03
C LYS A 9 -7.12 0.98 -9.53
N SER A 10 -7.23 2.31 -9.50
CA SER A 10 -8.43 3.00 -9.02
C SER A 10 -9.72 2.66 -9.78
N ASP A 11 -9.60 2.15 -11.01
CA ASP A 11 -10.72 1.65 -11.83
C ASP A 11 -11.08 0.17 -11.56
N GLY A 12 -10.43 -0.45 -10.57
CA GLY A 12 -10.60 -1.86 -10.22
C GLY A 12 -9.80 -2.85 -11.08
N THR A 13 -9.11 -2.38 -12.12
CA THR A 13 -8.27 -3.26 -12.95
C THR A 13 -6.94 -3.58 -12.29
N HIS A 14 -6.39 -4.75 -12.57
CA HIS A 14 -5.12 -5.19 -12.01
C HIS A 14 -3.97 -4.93 -12.98
N THR A 15 -2.79 -4.60 -12.46
CA THR A 15 -1.55 -4.72 -13.24
C THR A 15 -1.20 -6.20 -13.48
N SER A 16 -0.28 -6.46 -14.40
CA SER A 16 0.41 -7.75 -14.39
C SER A 16 1.17 -7.93 -13.08
N ALA A 17 1.45 -9.19 -12.71
CA ALA A 17 2.29 -9.51 -11.57
C ALA A 17 3.70 -8.94 -11.79
N MET A 18 4.17 -8.15 -10.82
CA MET A 18 5.46 -7.47 -10.84
C MET A 18 6.38 -8.04 -9.77
N ASP A 19 7.68 -8.02 -10.03
CA ASP A 19 8.67 -8.15 -8.97
C ASP A 19 8.83 -6.84 -8.18
N GLN A 20 9.67 -6.88 -7.15
CA GLN A 20 9.81 -5.75 -6.23
C GLN A 20 10.38 -4.52 -6.95
N ALA A 21 11.36 -4.71 -7.84
CA ALA A 21 12.01 -3.61 -8.54
C ALA A 21 11.05 -2.94 -9.54
N GLN A 22 10.25 -3.75 -10.24
CA GLN A 22 9.18 -3.26 -11.11
C GLN A 22 8.12 -2.49 -10.32
N THR A 23 7.73 -2.99 -9.16
CA THR A 23 6.74 -2.36 -8.28
C THR A 23 7.27 -1.04 -7.70
N GLU A 24 8.52 -1.02 -7.25
CA GLU A 24 9.20 0.19 -6.76
C GLU A 24 9.22 1.27 -7.83
N LYS A 25 9.54 0.91 -9.07
CA LYS A 25 9.49 1.84 -10.21
C LYS A 25 8.06 2.31 -10.51
N TYR A 26 7.08 1.42 -10.46
CA TYR A 26 5.69 1.74 -10.75
C TYR A 26 5.10 2.71 -9.72
N LEU A 27 5.16 2.35 -8.42
CA LEU A 27 4.65 3.18 -7.34
C LEU A 27 5.51 4.42 -7.10
N GLY A 28 6.82 4.34 -7.37
CA GLY A 28 7.75 5.46 -7.27
C GLY A 28 7.44 6.58 -8.26
N ASN A 29 6.86 6.27 -9.42
CA ASN A 29 6.39 7.28 -10.38
C ASN A 29 5.12 8.01 -9.90
N LEU A 30 4.42 7.47 -8.90
CA LEU A 30 3.23 8.09 -8.29
C LEU A 30 3.60 8.96 -7.08
N LEU A 31 4.87 8.94 -6.66
CA LEU A 31 5.38 9.65 -5.49
C LEU A 31 6.36 10.75 -5.89
N ASN A 32 6.48 11.75 -5.02
CA ASN A 32 7.59 12.69 -5.08
C ASN A 32 8.91 11.97 -4.71
N SER A 33 10.02 12.38 -5.32
CA SER A 33 11.37 11.78 -5.17
C SER A 33 11.80 11.58 -3.72
N ASP A 34 11.39 12.49 -2.84
CA ASP A 34 11.76 12.55 -1.44
C ASP A 34 11.19 11.42 -0.56
N ARG A 35 10.24 10.63 -1.10
CA ARG A 35 9.58 9.52 -0.39
C ARG A 35 9.95 8.14 -0.94
N GLN A 36 10.84 8.06 -1.93
CA GLN A 36 11.23 6.80 -2.57
C GLN A 36 11.92 5.82 -1.60
N SER A 37 12.78 6.31 -0.71
CA SER A 37 13.43 5.47 0.31
C SER A 37 12.41 4.80 1.25
N ASN A 38 11.37 5.56 1.64
CA ASN A 38 10.28 5.06 2.48
C ASN A 38 9.39 4.07 1.73
N LEU A 39 9.12 4.31 0.44
CA LEU A 39 8.43 3.34 -0.41
C LEU A 39 9.19 2.02 -0.44
N LYS A 40 10.50 2.08 -0.71
CA LYS A 40 11.35 0.88 -0.78
C LYS A 40 11.33 0.08 0.52
N GLN A 41 11.42 0.76 1.67
CA GLN A 41 11.32 0.11 2.98
C GLN A 41 9.94 -0.51 3.21
N SER A 42 8.87 0.21 2.89
CA SER A 42 7.49 -0.31 3.02
C SER A 42 7.28 -1.53 2.11
N LEU A 43 7.79 -1.50 0.88
CA LEU A 43 7.76 -2.63 -0.05
C LEU A 43 8.58 -3.82 0.46
N ASN A 44 9.76 -3.59 1.06
CA ASN A 44 10.53 -4.68 1.68
C ASN A 44 9.70 -5.40 2.76
N ASP A 45 8.92 -4.64 3.54
CA ASP A 45 8.05 -5.22 4.56
C ASP A 45 6.89 -6.01 3.96
N VAL A 46 6.30 -5.55 2.84
CA VAL A 46 5.31 -6.33 2.07
C VAL A 46 5.95 -7.66 1.62
N TYR A 47 7.07 -7.60 0.91
CA TYR A 47 7.78 -8.77 0.37
C TYR A 47 8.27 -9.75 1.43
N SER A 48 8.59 -9.25 2.62
CA SER A 48 9.08 -10.05 3.74
C SER A 48 7.95 -10.57 4.63
N ASN A 49 6.68 -10.42 4.22
CA ASN A 49 5.50 -10.79 5.02
C ASN A 49 5.47 -10.12 6.41
N LYS A 50 5.94 -8.87 6.49
CA LYS A 50 5.94 -8.05 7.72
C LYS A 50 4.78 -7.06 7.77
N GLY A 51 3.79 -7.22 6.90
CA GLY A 51 2.55 -6.46 6.95
C GLY A 51 1.82 -6.65 8.29
N LYS A 52 1.23 -5.57 8.79
CA LYS A 52 0.45 -5.57 10.03
C LYS A 52 -1.05 -5.51 9.69
N ALA A 53 -1.85 -6.31 10.37
CA ALA A 53 -3.30 -6.28 10.20
C ALA A 53 -3.87 -4.89 10.50
N THR A 54 -4.80 -4.43 9.68
CA THR A 54 -5.53 -3.17 9.88
C THR A 54 -6.81 -3.34 10.70
N GLY A 55 -6.93 -4.47 11.43
CA GLY A 55 -8.11 -4.77 12.24
C GLY A 55 -9.29 -5.23 11.39
N SER A 56 -10.38 -4.47 11.39
CA SER A 56 -11.66 -4.86 10.77
C SER A 56 -11.75 -4.59 9.28
N TYR A 57 -10.80 -3.84 8.69
CA TYR A 57 -10.87 -3.51 7.27
C TYR A 57 -10.70 -4.73 6.39
N LYS A 58 -11.56 -4.81 5.38
CA LYS A 58 -11.51 -5.83 4.34
C LYS A 58 -11.56 -5.19 2.97
N PHE A 59 -10.91 -5.82 2.01
CA PHE A 59 -10.98 -5.45 0.60
C PHE A 59 -11.23 -6.70 -0.23
N ALA A 60 -12.26 -6.67 -1.09
CA ALA A 60 -12.72 -7.84 -1.85
C ALA A 60 -12.95 -9.10 -0.98
N GLY A 61 -13.33 -8.92 0.29
CA GLY A 61 -13.54 -10.01 1.26
C GLY A 61 -12.28 -10.47 2.01
N PHE A 62 -11.09 -10.01 1.62
CA PHE A 62 -9.83 -10.36 2.25
C PHE A 62 -9.47 -9.39 3.39
N PRO A 63 -8.86 -9.88 4.48
CA PRO A 63 -8.30 -9.02 5.52
C PRO A 63 -7.22 -8.09 4.95
N VAL A 64 -7.27 -6.82 5.30
CA VAL A 64 -6.27 -5.86 4.87
C VAL A 64 -5.08 -5.84 5.81
N LEU A 65 -3.90 -5.76 5.21
CA LEU A 65 -2.62 -5.52 5.85
C LEU A 65 -2.13 -4.11 5.48
N HIS A 66 -1.30 -3.54 6.32
CA HIS A 66 -0.56 -2.33 6.01
C HIS A 66 0.93 -2.49 6.31
N ALA A 67 1.75 -1.85 5.50
CA ALA A 67 3.17 -1.69 5.72
C ALA A 67 3.50 -0.20 5.60
N SER A 68 4.21 0.35 6.58
CA SER A 68 4.49 1.79 6.61
C SER A 68 5.92 2.05 7.01
N SER A 69 6.56 2.99 6.33
CA SER A 69 7.87 3.51 6.70
C SER A 69 7.93 5.04 6.64
N GLY A 70 8.89 5.61 7.37
CA GLY A 70 9.15 7.04 7.47
C GLY A 70 8.66 7.67 8.76
N VAL A 71 8.81 9.00 8.86
CA VAL A 71 8.51 9.77 10.07
C VAL A 71 7.11 10.35 9.98
N LEU A 72 6.34 10.12 11.04
CA LEU A 72 4.99 10.65 11.22
C LEU A 72 4.92 12.15 10.93
N GLY A 73 4.01 12.57 10.05
CA GLY A 73 3.77 13.99 9.76
C GLY A 73 4.88 14.72 9.00
N VAL A 74 5.91 14.01 8.51
CA VAL A 74 7.02 14.61 7.74
C VAL A 74 7.11 14.01 6.35
N LYS A 75 7.61 12.77 6.26
CA LYS A 75 7.77 12.02 5.01
C LYS A 75 7.58 10.55 5.37
N SER A 76 6.40 10.01 5.09
CA SER A 76 6.07 8.61 5.33
C SER A 76 5.38 8.01 4.11
N VAL A 77 5.50 6.71 3.91
CA VAL A 77 4.76 5.96 2.90
C VAL A 77 4.08 4.82 3.62
N SER A 78 2.80 4.66 3.37
CA SER A 78 1.98 3.58 3.92
C SER A 78 1.28 2.89 2.79
N LEU A 79 1.56 1.60 2.62
CA LEU A 79 0.96 0.71 1.63
C LEU A 79 -0.12 -0.11 2.31
N PHE A 80 -1.28 -0.19 1.67
CA PHE A 80 -2.35 -1.09 2.06
C PHE A 80 -2.48 -2.19 1.01
N PHE A 81 -2.54 -3.43 1.48
CA PHE A 81 -2.54 -4.61 0.62
C PHE A 81 -3.30 -5.77 1.26
N TYR A 82 -3.61 -6.80 0.47
CA TYR A 82 -4.01 -8.11 0.98
C TYR A 82 -3.23 -9.21 0.26
N ASP A 83 -3.13 -10.37 0.88
CA ASP A 83 -2.44 -11.52 0.30
C ASP A 83 -3.45 -12.50 -0.27
N ASN A 84 -3.19 -13.00 -1.48
CA ASN A 84 -4.01 -14.04 -2.10
C ASN A 84 -3.16 -14.94 -3.01
N GLY A 85 -3.20 -16.25 -2.78
CA GLY A 85 -2.46 -17.22 -3.59
C GLY A 85 -0.93 -17.10 -3.51
N GLY A 86 -0.40 -16.41 -2.49
CA GLY A 86 1.02 -16.11 -2.33
C GLY A 86 1.45 -14.74 -2.88
N ASP A 87 0.62 -14.11 -3.70
CA ASP A 87 0.89 -12.77 -4.23
C ASP A 87 0.29 -11.67 -3.35
N HIS A 88 0.90 -10.49 -3.42
CA HIS A 88 0.50 -9.31 -2.65
C HIS A 88 -0.27 -8.33 -3.54
N TYR A 89 -1.48 -7.98 -3.15
CA TYR A 89 -2.36 -7.09 -3.90
C TYR A 89 -2.41 -5.72 -3.24
N ILE A 90 -1.69 -4.74 -3.78
CA ILE A 90 -1.67 -3.36 -3.27
C ILE A 90 -2.85 -2.59 -3.86
N MET A 91 -3.69 -2.01 -3.01
CA MET A 91 -4.90 -1.26 -3.42
C MET A 91 -4.89 0.20 -2.97
N ALA A 92 -4.03 0.59 -2.03
CA ALA A 92 -3.93 2.00 -1.66
C ALA A 92 -2.53 2.37 -1.13
N MET A 93 -2.17 3.64 -1.28
CA MET A 93 -0.92 4.20 -0.78
C MET A 93 -1.14 5.63 -0.28
N GLY A 94 -0.46 5.96 0.81
CA GLY A 94 -0.59 7.27 1.41
C GLY A 94 0.48 7.59 2.42
N GLU A 95 0.11 8.49 3.32
CA GLU A 95 0.96 9.03 4.37
C GLU A 95 0.43 8.68 5.75
N HIS A 96 1.34 8.42 6.67
CA HIS A 96 1.07 8.26 8.09
C HIS A 96 0.97 9.65 8.73
N THR A 97 -0.22 10.03 9.20
CA THR A 97 -0.56 11.39 9.66
C THR A 97 -0.78 11.52 11.17
N GLY A 98 -1.11 10.44 11.88
CA GLY A 98 -1.24 10.40 13.34
C GLY A 98 -0.92 9.00 13.86
N ALA A 99 -0.93 8.79 15.19
CA ALA A 99 -0.41 7.55 15.82
C ALA A 99 -0.95 6.24 15.23
N SER A 100 -2.21 6.25 14.80
CA SER A 100 -2.83 5.13 14.06
C SER A 100 -3.69 5.63 12.88
N THR A 101 -3.38 6.80 12.35
CA THR A 101 -4.18 7.42 11.28
C THR A 101 -3.36 7.66 10.03
N TYR A 102 -3.92 7.31 8.88
CA TYR A 102 -3.26 7.31 7.58
C TYR A 102 -4.15 8.00 6.56
N LYS A 103 -3.56 8.80 5.67
CA LYS A 103 -4.30 9.49 4.61
C LYS A 103 -3.84 9.00 3.25
N LEU A 104 -4.78 8.53 2.43
CA LEU A 104 -4.52 8.00 1.09
C LEU A 104 -4.28 9.11 0.07
N THR A 105 -3.13 9.77 0.16
CA THR A 105 -2.79 10.96 -0.63
C THR A 105 -2.21 10.66 -1.99
N ASP A 106 -1.60 9.48 -2.17
CA ASP A 106 -0.83 9.14 -3.36
C ASP A 106 -1.62 8.21 -4.28
N TYR A 107 -2.42 7.32 -3.68
CA TYR A 107 -3.13 6.29 -4.42
C TYR A 107 -4.28 5.69 -3.61
N GLY A 108 -5.41 5.42 -4.27
CA GLY A 108 -6.55 4.75 -3.65
C GLY A 108 -7.62 4.39 -4.69
N GLN A 109 -8.71 3.82 -4.21
CA GLN A 109 -9.83 3.35 -5.03
C GLN A 109 -10.79 4.50 -5.38
N ALA A 110 -11.70 4.27 -6.33
CA ALA A 110 -12.76 5.23 -6.65
C ALA A 110 -13.78 5.38 -5.50
N ASP A 111 -14.05 4.29 -4.78
CA ASP A 111 -15.03 4.21 -3.71
C ASP A 111 -14.58 3.30 -2.55
N GLY A 112 -15.45 3.13 -1.55
CA GLY A 112 -15.19 2.33 -0.35
C GLY A 112 -14.27 3.01 0.67
N ASP A 113 -13.84 2.22 1.66
CA ASP A 113 -13.01 2.69 2.78
C ASP A 113 -11.62 3.15 2.30
N PHE A 114 -11.09 2.51 1.26
CA PHE A 114 -9.77 2.80 0.69
C PHE A 114 -9.81 3.77 -0.50
N LYS A 115 -10.84 4.62 -0.57
CA LYS A 115 -10.94 5.61 -1.65
C LYS A 115 -9.84 6.66 -1.57
N PHE A 116 -9.46 7.21 -2.72
CA PHE A 116 -8.47 8.29 -2.78
C PHE A 116 -8.86 9.46 -1.85
N LYS A 117 -7.88 10.00 -1.11
CA LYS A 117 -8.02 11.01 -0.03
C LYS A 117 -8.78 10.56 1.22
N ALA A 118 -9.19 9.29 1.34
CA ALA A 118 -9.75 8.79 2.58
C ALA A 118 -8.73 8.82 3.72
N THR A 119 -9.24 8.87 4.94
CA THR A 119 -8.45 8.70 6.16
C THR A 119 -8.80 7.34 6.76
N ILE A 120 -7.79 6.50 6.91
CA ILE A 120 -7.87 5.18 7.53
C ILE A 120 -7.41 5.30 8.98
N SER A 121 -8.16 4.72 9.91
CA SER A 121 -7.79 4.69 11.34
C SER A 121 -7.76 3.24 11.81
N ILE A 122 -6.61 2.78 12.30
CA ILE A 122 -6.37 1.38 12.71
C ILE A 122 -6.02 1.24 14.19
#